data_AF-A0A2U3GT00-F1
#
_entry.id   AF-A0A2U3GT00-F1
#
_cell.length_a   1.000
_cell.length_b   1.000
_cell.length_c   1.000
_cell.angle_alpha   90.00
_cell.angle_beta   90.00
_cell.angle_gamma   90.00
#
_symmetry.space_group_name_H-M   'P 1'
#
loop_
_entity.id
_entity.type
_entity.pdbx_description
1 polymer ?
#
loop_
_entity_poly.entity_id
_entity_poly.type
_entity_poly.pdbx_seq_one_letter_code
_entity_poly.pdbx_strand_id
1 'polypeptide(L)'
;MTRTRGKKPLFEPGLIPAPGGLLDWRDARHCDRWQDLPCVLCDQPTPMRSHCGEPVHKACAENWIAANPVEARLGRFASDIQPKRRHDDDHA
;
A
#
# COMPACT_ATOMS: atom_id res chain seq x y z
N MET A 1 4.03 -26.15 -6.42
CA MET A 1 3.22 -25.01 -6.93
C MET A 1 2.47 -24.43 -5.74
N THR A 2 3.10 -23.53 -4.98
CA THR A 2 2.52 -22.97 -3.76
C THR A 2 1.37 -22.05 -4.16
N ARG A 3 0.14 -22.50 -3.87
CA ARG A 3 -1.08 -21.69 -4.01
C ARG A 3 -0.95 -20.53 -3.03
N THR A 4 -0.56 -19.36 -3.52
CA THR A 4 -0.70 -18.11 -2.78
C THR A 4 -2.18 -17.92 -2.54
N ARG A 5 -2.67 -18.39 -1.38
CA ARG A 5 -4.01 -18.11 -0.89
C ARG A 5 -4.10 -16.59 -0.87
N GLY A 6 -4.78 -16.01 -1.86
CA GLY A 6 -4.98 -14.56 -1.95
C GLY A 6 -5.57 -14.10 -0.63
N LYS A 7 -4.73 -13.53 0.23
CA LYS A 7 -5.19 -12.96 1.48
C LYS A 7 -6.11 -11.83 1.06
N LYS A 8 -7.39 -11.96 1.42
CA LYS A 8 -8.35 -10.89 1.17
C LYS A 8 -7.78 -9.63 1.84
N PRO A 9 -7.76 -8.48 1.14
CA PRO A 9 -7.40 -7.23 1.76
C PRO A 9 -8.22 -7.03 3.04
N LEU A 10 -7.58 -6.57 4.10
CA LEU A 10 -8.22 -6.21 5.36
C LEU A 10 -9.16 -5.01 5.17
N PHE A 11 -8.84 -4.15 4.20
CA PHE A 11 -9.68 -3.06 3.75
C PHE A 11 -9.50 -2.84 2.25
N GLU A 12 -10.45 -2.12 1.64
CA GLU A 12 -10.52 -1.97 0.19
C GLU A 12 -9.29 -1.23 -0.36
N PRO A 13 -8.48 -1.87 -1.23
CA PRO A 13 -7.36 -1.23 -1.87
C PRO A 13 -7.84 -0.33 -3.01
N GLY A 14 -7.18 0.82 -3.18
CA GLY A 14 -7.36 1.70 -4.31
C GLY A 14 -6.45 1.34 -5.49
N LEU A 15 -5.97 2.38 -6.18
CA LEU A 15 -5.17 2.22 -7.40
C LEU A 15 -3.73 1.82 -7.07
N ILE A 16 -3.20 0.89 -7.88
CA ILE A 16 -1.76 0.59 -7.89
C ILE A 16 -1.07 1.71 -8.70
N PRO A 17 -0.10 2.43 -8.13
CA PRO A 17 0.60 3.47 -8.86
C PRO A 17 1.39 2.88 -10.03
N ALA A 18 1.57 3.69 -11.08
CA ALA A 18 2.50 3.35 -12.15
C ALA A 18 3.92 3.20 -11.58
N PRO A 19 4.82 2.48 -12.28
CA PRO A 19 6.22 2.37 -11.87
C PRO A 19 6.85 3.77 -11.74
N GLY A 20 7.49 4.05 -10.59
CA GLY A 20 8.01 5.38 -10.26
C GLY A 20 6.97 6.36 -9.68
N GLY A 21 5.69 5.98 -9.63
CA GLY A 21 4.65 6.69 -8.89
C GLY A 21 4.71 6.39 -7.39
N LEU A 22 4.21 7.32 -6.58
CA LEU A 22 4.15 7.18 -5.12
C LEU A 22 2.84 6.51 -4.69
N LEU A 23 2.93 5.70 -3.65
CA LEU A 23 1.75 5.16 -2.96
C LEU A 23 1.10 6.27 -2.14
N ASP A 24 -0.22 6.29 -2.05
CA ASP A 24 -0.92 7.11 -1.08
C ASP A 24 -1.43 6.24 0.07
N TRP A 25 -0.74 6.25 1.21
CA TRP A 25 -1.09 5.54 2.46
C TRP A 25 -1.30 6.55 3.57
N ARG A 26 -2.31 7.40 3.41
CA ARG A 26 -2.67 8.44 4.38
C ARG A 26 -3.66 7.91 5.41
N ASP A 27 -4.38 6.84 5.08
CA ASP A 27 -5.29 6.21 6.01
C ASP A 27 -4.53 5.65 7.23
N ALA A 28 -5.00 6.00 8.42
CA ALA A 28 -4.40 5.55 9.68
C ALA A 28 -4.40 4.02 9.83
N ARG A 29 -5.26 3.29 9.11
CA ARG A 29 -5.29 1.82 9.06
C ARG A 29 -3.98 1.20 8.56
N HIS A 30 -3.16 1.97 7.84
CA HIS A 30 -1.83 1.53 7.44
C HIS A 30 -0.81 1.59 8.58
N CYS A 31 -1.04 2.33 9.67
CA CYS A 31 -0.06 2.55 10.72
C CYS A 31 -0.54 1.94 12.05
N ASP A 32 0.05 0.81 12.42
CA ASP A 32 -0.08 0.23 13.75
C ASP A 32 0.98 0.83 14.68
N ARG A 33 0.57 1.83 15.46
CA ARG A 33 1.48 2.55 16.37
C ARG A 33 1.89 1.75 17.60
N TRP A 34 1.29 0.59 17.83
CA TRP A 34 1.54 -0.22 19.03
C TRP A 34 2.49 -1.37 18.76
N GLN A 35 2.67 -1.77 17.50
CA GLN A 35 3.47 -2.92 17.14
C GLN A 35 4.36 -2.64 15.93
N ASP A 36 5.68 -2.64 16.17
CA ASP A 36 6.65 -2.76 15.09
C ASP A 36 6.83 -4.23 14.72
N LEU A 37 6.76 -4.52 13.43
CA LEU A 37 7.05 -5.84 12.85
C LEU A 37 8.14 -5.71 11.79
N PRO A 38 8.92 -6.77 11.52
CA PRO A 38 9.96 -6.71 10.50
C PRO A 38 9.32 -6.53 9.11
N CYS A 39 9.82 -5.56 8.35
CA CYS A 39 9.39 -5.29 6.99
C CYS A 39 9.68 -6.49 6.09
N VAL A 40 8.68 -6.99 5.36
CA VAL A 40 8.83 -8.18 4.49
C VAL A 40 9.79 -7.99 3.29
N LEU A 41 10.33 -6.78 3.09
CA LEU A 41 11.25 -6.45 2.00
C LEU A 41 12.68 -6.15 2.45
N CYS A 42 12.87 -5.64 3.67
CA CYS A 42 14.20 -5.24 4.18
C CYS A 42 14.49 -5.69 5.62
N ASP A 43 13.55 -6.41 6.23
CA ASP A 43 13.58 -6.95 7.60
C ASP A 43 13.72 -5.92 8.74
N GLN A 44 13.79 -4.63 8.43
CA GLN A 44 13.84 -3.56 9.43
C GLN A 44 12.46 -3.35 10.09
N PRO A 45 12.41 -2.97 11.39
CA PRO A 45 11.16 -2.72 12.09
C PRO A 45 10.29 -1.66 11.40
N THR A 46 8.99 -1.89 11.34
CA THR A 46 8.02 -0.94 10.78
C THR A 46 6.66 -0.99 11.48
N PRO A 47 6.05 0.17 11.75
CA PRO A 47 4.66 0.25 12.20
C PRO A 47 3.70 0.16 11.01
N MET A 48 4.21 0.22 9.78
CA MET A 48 3.38 0.29 8.58
C MET A 48 2.90 -1.09 8.11
N ARG A 49 1.71 -1.14 7.53
CA ARG A 49 1.03 -2.33 7.01
C ARG A 49 0.50 -2.07 5.60
N SER A 50 0.53 -3.06 4.73
CA SER A 50 -0.20 -3.04 3.46
C SER A 50 -1.70 -3.25 3.68
N HIS A 51 -2.50 -3.13 2.60
CA HIS A 51 -3.93 -3.49 2.61
C HIS A 51 -4.18 -4.94 3.05
N CYS A 52 -3.23 -5.86 2.88
CA CYS A 52 -3.34 -7.25 3.33
C CYS A 52 -2.79 -7.48 4.76
N GLY A 53 -2.37 -6.42 5.44
CA GLY A 53 -1.74 -6.48 6.77
C GLY A 53 -0.27 -6.92 6.75
N GLU A 54 0.38 -6.98 5.58
CA GLU A 54 1.81 -7.31 5.52
C GLU A 54 2.63 -6.14 6.08
N PRO A 55 3.55 -6.36 7.02
CA PRO A 55 4.41 -5.30 7.53
C PRO A 55 5.41 -4.86 6.47
N VAL A 56 5.36 -3.58 6.09
CA VAL A 56 6.22 -3.04 5.02
C VAL A 56 6.34 -1.52 5.15
N HIS A 57 7.53 -0.97 4.99
CA HIS A 57 7.67 0.48 4.85
C HIS A 57 7.04 0.95 3.53
N LYS A 58 6.42 2.14 3.55
CA LYS A 58 5.88 2.77 2.33
C LYS A 58 6.91 2.87 1.21
N ALA A 59 8.12 3.35 1.54
CA ALA A 59 9.20 3.49 0.58
C ALA A 59 9.66 2.13 0.00
N CYS A 60 9.69 1.07 0.81
CA CYS A 60 10.03 -0.27 0.32
C CYS A 60 8.96 -0.79 -0.64
N ALA A 61 7.67 -0.57 -0.33
CA ALA A 61 6.57 -0.94 -1.22
C ALA A 61 6.62 -0.17 -2.54
N GLU A 62 6.89 1.14 -2.51
CA GLU A 62 7.06 1.98 -3.71
C GLU A 62 8.23 1.50 -4.57
N ASN A 63 9.38 1.22 -3.96
CA ASN A 63 10.55 0.69 -4.67
C ASN A 63 10.28 -0.70 -5.26
N TRP A 64 9.52 -1.55 -4.56
CA TRP A 64 9.11 -2.85 -5.09
C TRP A 64 8.18 -2.71 -6.31
N ILE A 65 7.21 -1.78 -6.29
CA ILE A 65 6.33 -1.51 -7.43
C ILE A 65 7.15 -1.03 -8.64
N ALA A 66 8.11 -0.12 -8.41
CA ALA A 66 8.98 0.38 -9.46
C ALA A 66 9.84 -0.73 -10.08
N ALA A 67 10.35 -1.65 -9.25
CA ALA A 67 11.18 -2.78 -9.69
C ALA A 67 10.39 -3.95 -10.30
N ASN A 68 9.11 -4.11 -9.96
CA ASN A 68 8.26 -5.25 -10.34
C ASN A 68 6.93 -4.79 -10.98
N PRO A 69 6.98 -4.12 -12.13
CA PRO A 69 5.81 -3.44 -12.71
C PRO A 69 4.69 -4.40 -13.16
N VAL A 70 5.02 -5.65 -13.46
CA VAL A 70 4.05 -6.67 -13.88
C VAL A 70 3.38 -7.29 -12.66
N GLU A 71 4.17 -7.67 -11.66
CA GLU A 71 3.71 -8.24 -10.39
C GLU A 71 2.91 -7.23 -9.57
N ALA A 72 3.27 -5.95 -9.65
CA ALA A 72 2.54 -4.88 -9.00
C ALA A 72 1.06 -4.85 -9.41
N ARG A 73 0.75 -5.21 -10.66
CA ARG A 73 -0.64 -5.28 -11.18
C ARG A 73 -1.49 -6.34 -10.47
N LEU A 74 -0.87 -7.28 -9.76
CA LEU A 74 -1.58 -8.24 -8.92
C LEU A 74 -2.09 -7.64 -7.60
N GLY A 75 -1.76 -6.37 -7.31
CA GLY A 75 -2.34 -5.62 -6.21
C GLY A 75 -1.78 -5.94 -4.82
N ARG A 76 -0.54 -6.45 -4.74
CA ARG A 76 0.14 -6.68 -3.45
C ARG A 76 0.22 -5.40 -2.62
N PHE A 77 0.58 -4.29 -3.28
CA PHE A 77 0.62 -2.96 -2.71
C PHE A 77 -0.19 -2.02 -3.60
N ALA A 78 -1.12 -1.29 -2.99
CA ALA A 78 -2.01 -0.35 -3.67
C ALA A 78 -2.18 0.89 -2.80
N SER A 79 -2.49 2.02 -3.41
CA SER A 79 -2.82 3.26 -2.68
C SER A 79 -4.19 3.15 -2.01
N ASP A 80 -4.49 4.08 -1.12
CA ASP A 80 -5.83 4.27 -0.58
C ASP A 80 -6.84 4.61 -1.67
N ILE A 81 -8.10 4.28 -1.44
CA ILE A 81 -9.21 4.77 -2.26
C ILE A 81 -9.26 6.28 -2.14
N GLN A 82 -9.00 6.98 -3.23
CA GLN A 82 -9.21 8.42 -3.28
C GLN A 82 -10.72 8.69 -3.28
N PRO A 83 -11.27 9.44 -2.30
CA PRO A 83 -12.62 9.96 -2.45
C PRO A 83 -12.65 10.82 -3.71
N LYS A 84 -13.67 10.61 -4.54
CA LYS A 84 -13.90 11.43 -5.75
C LYS A 84 -14.02 12.88 -5.29
N ARG A 85 -12.96 13.68 -5.44
CA ARG A 85 -12.99 15.10 -5.06
C ARG A 85 -14.12 15.75 -5.84
N ARG A 86 -15.18 16.18 -5.15
CA ARG A 86 -16.05 17.23 -5.68
C ARG A 86 -15.22 18.49 -5.59
N HIS A 87 -14.63 18.85 -6.72
CA HIS A 87 -14.02 20.16 -6.91
C HIS A 87 -15.17 21.14 -7.09
N ASP A 88 -15.76 21.54 -5.97
CA ASP A 88 -16.58 22.75 -5.92
C ASP A 88 -15.61 23.88 -5.56
N ASP A 89 -14.95 24.41 -6.59
CA ASP A 89 -14.17 25.65 -6.51
C ASP A 89 -15.15 26.83 -6.42
N ASP A 90 -15.75 27.03 -5.24
CA ASP A 90 -16.46 28.27 -4.90
C ASP A 90 -15.61 29.02 -3.86
N HIS A 91 -14.62 29.76 -4.35
CA HIS A 91 -13.97 30.82 -3.59
C HIS A 91 -14.53 32.16 -4.09
N ALA A 92 -15.63 32.60 -3.46
CA ALA A 92 -16.20 33.94 -3.61
C ALA A 92 -15.38 35.00 -2.85
#